data_AF-A0A958G9E9-F1
#
_entry.id   AF-A0A958G9E9-F1
#
_cell.length_a   1.000
_cell.length_b   1.000
_cell.length_c   1.000
_cell.angle_alpha   90.00
_cell.angle_beta   90.00
_cell.angle_gamma   90.00
#
_symmetry.space_group_name_H-M   'P 1'
#
loop_
_entity.id
_entity.type
_entity.pdbx_description
1 polymer ?
#
loop_
_entity_poly.entity_id
_entity_poly.type
_entity_poly.pdbx_seq_one_letter_code
_entity_poly.pdbx_strand_id
1 'polypeptide(L)'
;MLSASAYKIVHLFGIFLIMLSLGGALTHLINGGGREHGWRKQIGISHGVGLLLVLLGGFGMIAKLNYAYTEGWIIVKIVIWLLFGGMLTYASRTPSAGRLLWWASALLGILAAYMAIWKPF
;
A
#
# COMPACT_ATOMS: atom_id res chain seq x y z
N MET A 1 -13.69 -8.76 -19.89
CA MET A 1 -13.23 -8.55 -18.49
C MET A 1 -11.84 -9.13 -18.34
N LEU A 2 -10.95 -8.52 -17.54
CA LEU A 2 -9.57 -9.00 -17.35
C LEU A 2 -9.52 -10.38 -16.67
N SER A 3 -8.43 -11.13 -16.88
CA SER A 3 -8.17 -12.39 -16.17
C SER A 3 -7.75 -12.15 -14.71
N ALA A 4 -7.88 -13.17 -13.85
CA ALA A 4 -7.41 -13.08 -12.47
C ALA A 4 -5.90 -12.74 -12.40
N SER A 5 -5.10 -13.31 -13.31
CA SER A 5 -3.67 -13.00 -13.43
C SER A 5 -3.41 -11.55 -13.83
N ALA A 6 -4.21 -10.98 -14.74
CA ALA A 6 -4.10 -9.57 -15.11
C ALA A 6 -4.44 -8.64 -13.92
N TYR A 7 -5.50 -8.93 -13.17
CA TYR A 7 -5.79 -8.20 -11.93
C TYR A 7 -4.69 -8.35 -10.87
N LYS A 8 -4.06 -9.53 -10.78
CA LYS A 8 -2.90 -9.75 -9.89
C LYS A 8 -1.71 -8.87 -10.28
N ILE A 9 -1.40 -8.75 -11.57
CA ILE A 9 -0.35 -7.86 -12.06
C ILE A 9 -0.65 -6.40 -11.70
N VAL A 10 -1.89 -5.95 -11.94
CA VAL A 10 -2.35 -4.60 -11.57
C VAL A 10 -2.19 -4.35 -10.07
N HIS A 11 -2.60 -5.31 -9.23
CA HIS A 11 -2.50 -5.22 -7.79
C HIS A 11 -1.04 -5.15 -7.31
N LEU A 12 -0.17 -6.02 -7.83
CA LEU A 12 1.25 -6.03 -7.47
C LEU A 12 1.97 -4.76 -7.93
N PHE A 13 1.67 -4.27 -9.12
CA PHE A 13 2.22 -2.99 -9.58
C PHE A 13 1.80 -1.84 -8.66
N GLY A 14 0.54 -1.82 -8.21
CA GLY A 14 0.08 -0.88 -7.20
C GLY A 14 0.87 -0.95 -5.89
N ILE A 15 1.12 -2.18 -5.39
CA ILE A 15 1.94 -2.40 -4.18
C ILE A 15 3.35 -1.84 -4.37
N PHE A 16 3.99 -2.08 -5.52
CA PHE A 16 5.33 -1.58 -5.78
C PHE A 16 5.38 -0.05 -5.79
N LEU A 17 4.37 0.62 -6.37
CA LEU A 17 4.30 2.07 -6.34
C LEU A 17 4.11 2.63 -4.91
N ILE A 18 3.27 1.99 -4.08
CA ILE A 18 3.09 2.37 -2.67
C ILE A 18 4.40 2.23 -1.91
N MET A 19 5.08 1.10 -2.04
CA MET A 19 6.33 0.83 -1.32
C MET A 19 7.47 1.74 -1.79
N LEU A 20 7.59 1.98 -3.10
CA LEU A 20 8.60 2.87 -3.67
C LEU A 20 8.40 4.31 -3.20
N SER A 21 7.16 4.81 -3.26
CA SER A 21 6.82 6.17 -2.82
C SER A 21 7.05 6.38 -1.32
N LEU A 22 6.61 5.43 -0.48
CA LEU A 22 6.85 5.49 0.96
C LEU A 22 8.34 5.38 1.28
N GLY A 23 9.06 4.44 0.66
CA GLY A 23 10.50 4.28 0.88
C GLY A 23 11.28 5.55 0.58
N GLY A 24 10.98 6.22 -0.55
CA GLY A 24 11.57 7.51 -0.90
C GLY A 24 11.24 8.61 0.11
N ALA A 25 9.96 8.76 0.47
CA ALA A 25 9.50 9.80 1.40
C ALA A 25 10.09 9.61 2.81
N LEU A 26 10.07 8.37 3.32
CA LEU A 26 10.53 8.04 4.65
C LEU A 26 12.05 8.13 4.76
N THR A 27 12.80 7.73 3.73
CA THR A 27 14.26 7.91 3.70
C THR A 27 14.62 9.39 3.73
N HIS A 28 13.94 10.22 2.94
CA HIS A 28 14.14 11.67 2.99
C HIS A 28 13.88 12.22 4.41
N LEU A 29 12.77 11.83 5.02
CA LEU A 29 12.39 12.25 6.37
C LEU A 29 13.40 11.82 7.45
N ILE A 30 13.86 10.56 7.39
CA ILE A 30 14.84 10.01 8.34
C ILE A 30 16.17 10.78 8.29
N ASN A 31 16.54 11.28 7.11
CA ASN A 31 17.76 12.06 6.91
C ASN A 31 17.58 13.57 7.21
N GLY A 32 16.52 13.95 7.94
CA GLY A 32 16.26 15.34 8.31
C GLY A 32 15.56 16.15 7.22
N GLY A 33 15.11 15.50 6.16
CA GLY A 33 14.34 16.11 5.09
C GLY A 33 12.95 16.57 5.55
N GLY A 34 12.51 17.70 5.01
CA GLY A 34 11.19 18.27 5.29
C GLY A 34 10.11 17.77 4.34
N ARG A 35 8.94 18.42 4.41
CA ARG A 35 7.82 18.15 3.50
C ARG A 35 8.12 18.54 2.05
N GLU A 36 8.89 19.61 1.85
CA GLU A 36 9.23 20.12 0.52
C GLU A 36 10.52 19.49 0.01
N HIS A 37 10.45 18.86 -1.16
CA HIS A 37 11.59 18.34 -1.89
C HIS A 37 11.24 18.19 -3.38
N GLY A 38 12.25 18.13 -4.26
CA GLY A 38 12.07 18.17 -5.72
C GLY A 38 11.23 17.02 -6.32
N TRP A 39 11.02 15.95 -5.56
CA TRP A 39 10.25 14.76 -5.96
C TRP A 39 8.89 14.63 -5.25
N ARG A 40 8.45 15.65 -4.49
CA ARG A 40 7.22 15.59 -3.67
C ARG A 40 5.99 15.20 -4.49
N LYS A 41 5.84 15.79 -5.68
CA LYS A 41 4.70 15.56 -6.56
C LYS A 41 4.70 14.13 -7.12
N GLN A 42 5.85 13.64 -7.57
CA GLN A 42 6.02 12.32 -8.15
C GLN A 42 5.74 11.25 -7.09
N ILE A 43 6.27 11.41 -5.87
CA ILE A 43 5.97 10.53 -4.74
C ILE A 43 4.46 10.49 -4.46
N GLY A 44 3.80 11.65 -4.39
CA GLY A 44 2.36 11.72 -4.15
C GLY A 44 1.54 11.04 -5.25
N ILE A 45 1.88 11.26 -6.51
CA ILE A 45 1.21 10.61 -7.66
C ILE A 45 1.43 9.11 -7.63
N SER A 46 2.67 8.64 -7.47
CA SER A 46 2.98 7.21 -7.40
C SER A 46 2.22 6.54 -6.25
N HIS A 47 2.16 7.18 -5.09
CA HIS A 47 1.42 6.65 -3.95
C HIS A 47 -0.09 6.58 -4.21
N GLY A 48 -0.70 7.68 -4.67
CA GLY A 48 -2.13 7.73 -4.96
C GLY A 48 -2.57 6.77 -6.07
N VAL A 49 -1.82 6.71 -7.17
CA VAL A 49 -2.04 5.73 -8.25
C VAL A 49 -1.82 4.31 -7.72
N GLY A 50 -0.79 4.09 -6.91
CA GLY A 50 -0.54 2.81 -6.27
C GLY A 50 -1.75 2.32 -5.46
N LEU A 51 -2.31 3.18 -4.61
CA LEU A 51 -3.53 2.87 -3.82
C LEU A 51 -4.72 2.51 -4.71
N LEU A 52 -4.93 3.26 -5.80
CA LEU A 52 -6.00 3.00 -6.76
C LEU A 52 -5.82 1.63 -7.44
N LEU A 53 -4.61 1.32 -7.90
CA LEU A 53 -4.31 0.05 -8.58
C LEU A 53 -4.41 -1.15 -7.63
N VAL A 54 -3.98 -1.01 -6.37
CA VAL A 54 -4.18 -2.03 -5.34
C VAL A 54 -5.68 -2.30 -5.15
N LEU A 55 -6.51 -1.26 -5.06
CA LEU A 55 -7.95 -1.41 -4.91
C LEU A 55 -8.57 -2.09 -6.14
N LEU A 56 -8.27 -1.59 -7.34
CA LEU A 56 -8.79 -2.12 -8.60
C LEU A 56 -8.40 -3.58 -8.82
N GLY A 57 -7.12 -3.92 -8.67
CA GLY A 57 -6.64 -5.29 -8.81
C GLY A 57 -7.15 -6.22 -7.71
N GLY A 58 -7.27 -5.71 -6.48
CA GLY A 58 -7.76 -6.47 -5.33
C GLY A 58 -9.21 -6.89 -5.50
N PHE A 59 -10.11 -5.92 -5.73
CA PHE A 59 -11.53 -6.18 -5.95
C PHE A 59 -11.79 -6.95 -7.24
N GLY A 60 -11.03 -6.68 -8.30
CA GLY A 60 -11.08 -7.47 -9.53
C GLY A 60 -10.76 -8.95 -9.32
N MET A 61 -9.73 -9.27 -8.51
CA MET A 61 -9.44 -10.66 -8.14
C MET A 61 -10.52 -11.29 -7.26
N ILE A 62 -11.06 -10.55 -6.28
CA ILE A 62 -12.14 -11.06 -5.39
C ILE A 62 -13.34 -11.50 -6.22
N ALA A 63 -13.82 -10.62 -7.11
CA ALA A 63 -14.93 -10.92 -8.00
C ALA A 63 -14.62 -12.09 -8.95
N LYS A 64 -13.39 -12.16 -9.50
CA LYS A 64 -13.03 -13.20 -10.47
C LYS A 64 -12.84 -14.58 -9.84
N LEU A 65 -12.43 -14.64 -8.58
CA LEU A 65 -12.19 -15.87 -7.83
C LEU A 65 -13.41 -16.28 -6.97
N ASN A 66 -14.51 -15.54 -7.04
CA ASN A 66 -15.76 -15.77 -6.29
C ASN A 66 -15.57 -15.83 -4.77
N TYR A 67 -14.69 -14.99 -4.21
CA TYR A 67 -14.59 -14.80 -2.76
C TYR A 67 -15.67 -13.82 -2.27
N ALA A 68 -16.16 -14.02 -1.05
CA ALA A 68 -17.09 -13.09 -0.42
C ALA A 68 -16.32 -11.92 0.20
N TYR A 69 -16.72 -10.67 -0.07
CA TYR A 69 -16.05 -9.48 0.49
C TYR A 69 -16.02 -9.43 2.03
N THR A 70 -16.86 -10.23 2.68
CA THR A 70 -16.96 -10.34 4.13
C THR A 70 -15.98 -11.34 4.76
N GLU A 71 -15.19 -12.06 3.95
CA GLU A 71 -14.13 -12.93 4.47
C GLU A 71 -13.12 -12.11 5.27
N GLY A 72 -12.74 -12.58 6.45
CA GLY A 72 -12.01 -11.71 7.38
C GLY A 72 -10.61 -11.36 6.89
N TRP A 73 -9.92 -12.25 6.15
CA TRP A 73 -8.64 -11.95 5.50
C TRP A 73 -8.76 -10.82 4.48
N ILE A 74 -9.92 -10.65 3.83
CA ILE A 74 -10.19 -9.53 2.92
C ILE A 74 -10.37 -8.24 3.71
N ILE A 75 -11.17 -8.27 4.79
CA ILE A 75 -11.40 -7.11 5.65
C ILE A 75 -10.06 -6.62 6.22
N VAL A 76 -9.21 -7.52 6.72
CA VAL A 76 -7.88 -7.17 7.22
C VAL A 76 -7.03 -6.49 6.13
N LYS A 77 -7.04 -7.00 4.89
CA LYS A 77 -6.31 -6.37 3.79
C LYS A 77 -6.85 -4.99 3.42
N ILE A 78 -8.17 -4.77 3.52
CA ILE A 78 -8.78 -3.45 3.33
C ILE A 78 -8.31 -2.48 4.42
N VAL A 79 -8.25 -2.92 5.68
CA VAL A 79 -7.71 -2.12 6.79
C VAL A 79 -6.24 -1.79 6.54
N ILE A 80 -5.42 -2.76 6.14
CA ILE A 80 -4.00 -2.51 5.81
C ILE A 80 -3.86 -1.51 4.66
N TRP A 81 -4.70 -1.61 3.62
CA TRP A 81 -4.73 -0.65 2.51
C TRP A 81 -5.07 0.77 2.99
N LEU A 82 -6.05 0.93 3.89
CA LEU A 82 -6.37 2.23 4.51
C LEU A 82 -5.21 2.78 5.33
N LEU A 83 -4.52 1.94 6.09
CA LEU A 83 -3.33 2.33 6.85
C LEU A 83 -2.23 2.84 5.92
N PHE A 84 -1.97 2.16 4.81
CA PHE A 84 -1.04 2.65 3.79
C PHE A 84 -1.48 3.99 3.19
N GLY A 85 -2.78 4.16 2.91
CA GLY A 85 -3.31 5.42 2.38
C GLY A 85 -3.13 6.62 3.31
N GLY A 86 -3.27 6.42 4.62
CA GLY A 86 -3.02 7.45 5.62
C GLY A 86 -1.53 7.72 5.87
N MET A 87 -0.67 6.74 5.63
CA MET A 87 0.72 6.75 6.06
C MET A 87 1.54 7.88 5.44
N LEU A 88 1.41 8.12 4.13
CA LEU A 88 2.16 9.20 3.47
C LEU A 88 1.76 10.58 4.02
N THR A 89 0.46 10.77 4.27
CA THR A 89 -0.05 12.01 4.86
C THR A 89 0.47 12.19 6.28
N TYR A 90 0.45 11.13 7.09
CA TYR A 90 0.96 11.18 8.45
C TYR A 90 2.47 11.48 8.50
N ALA A 91 3.26 10.84 7.62
CA ALA A 91 4.69 11.11 7.47
C ALA A 91 4.97 12.58 7.15
N SER A 92 4.16 13.20 6.29
CA SER A 92 4.32 14.62 5.91
C SER A 92 4.05 15.61 7.04
N ARG A 93 3.37 15.17 8.10
CA ARG A 93 2.98 16.00 9.26
C ARG A 93 3.79 15.70 10.51
N THR A 94 4.49 14.56 10.56
CA THR A 94 5.19 14.08 11.76
C THR A 94 6.62 13.65 11.43
N PRO A 95 7.59 14.59 11.38
CA PRO A 95 8.97 14.27 10.97
C PRO A 95 9.67 13.22 11.83
N SER A 96 9.36 13.18 13.12
CA SER A 96 9.92 12.19 14.05
C SER A 96 9.47 10.75 13.79
N ALA A 97 8.41 10.55 12.99
CA ALA A 97 7.82 9.24 12.77
C ALA A 97 8.54 8.40 11.70
N GLY A 98 9.50 8.95 10.94
CA GLY A 98 10.09 8.29 9.77
C GLY A 98 10.59 6.85 10.02
N ARG A 99 11.35 6.64 11.10
CA ARG A 99 11.86 5.30 11.48
C ARG A 99 10.75 4.32 11.86
N LEU A 100 9.74 4.79 12.60
CA LEU A 100 8.59 3.97 12.98
C LEU A 100 7.79 3.56 11.75
N LEU A 101 7.50 4.51 10.85
CA LEU A 101 6.71 4.27 9.65
C LEU A 101 7.43 3.37 8.64
N TRP A 102 8.77 3.39 8.61
CA TRP A 102 9.56 2.47 7.79
C TRP A 102 9.31 1.02 8.20
N TRP A 103 9.49 0.71 9.49
CA TRP A 103 9.28 -0.64 10.00
C TRP A 103 7.80 -1.03 10.01
N ALA A 104 6.89 -0.09 10.26
CA ALA A 104 5.46 -0.31 10.13
C ALA A 104 5.07 -0.66 8.68
N SER A 105 5.64 0.00 7.67
CA SER A 105 5.41 -0.33 6.25
C SER A 105 5.81 -1.76 5.93
N ALA A 106 7.00 -2.18 6.39
CA ALA A 106 7.48 -3.54 6.19
C ALA A 106 6.58 -4.57 6.89
N LEU A 107 6.20 -4.32 8.15
CA LEU A 107 5.31 -5.20 8.91
C LEU A 107 3.94 -5.33 8.24
N LEU A 108 3.32 -4.21 7.86
CA LEU A 108 2.03 -4.21 7.16
C LEU A 108 2.11 -4.94 5.82
N GLY A 109 3.21 -4.79 5.09
CA GLY A 109 3.46 -5.52 3.84
C GLY A 109 3.51 -7.05 4.06
N ILE A 110 4.24 -7.50 5.09
CA ILE A 110 4.31 -8.93 5.45
C ILE A 110 2.95 -9.45 5.88
N LEU A 111 2.21 -8.70 6.71
CA LEU A 111 0.87 -9.09 7.15
C LEU A 111 -0.11 -9.19 5.97
N ALA A 112 -0.07 -8.24 5.03
CA ALA A 112 -0.91 -8.30 3.83
C ALA A 112 -0.57 -9.50 2.93
N ALA A 113 0.72 -9.84 2.81
CA ALA A 113 1.17 -11.01 2.07
C ALA A 113 0.72 -12.31 2.76
N TYR A 114 0.91 -12.41 4.09
CA TYR A 114 0.46 -13.54 4.89
C TYR A 114 -1.04 -13.79 4.74
N MET A 115 -1.87 -12.73 4.86
CA MET A 115 -3.32 -12.80 4.63
C MET A 115 -3.67 -13.30 3.23
N ALA A 116 -2.96 -12.83 2.20
CA ALA A 116 -3.23 -13.20 0.81
C ALA A 116 -2.84 -14.65 0.47
N ILE A 117 -1.80 -15.18 1.11
CA ILE A 117 -1.28 -16.54 0.87
C ILE A 117 -2.11 -17.56 1.64
N TRP A 118 -2.27 -17.35 2.94
CA TRP A 118 -2.82 -18.37 3.83
C TRP A 118 -4.33 -18.26 4.06
N LYS A 119 -4.91 -17.07 3.86
CA LYS A 119 -6.36 -16.81 3.96
C LYS A 119 -7.01 -17.49 5.19
N PRO A 120 -6.50 -17.23 6.40
CA PRO A 120 -6.79 -18.09 7.56
C PRO A 120 -8.24 -18.03 8.08
N PHE A 121 -9.03 -17.02 7.70
CA PHE A 121 -10.42 -16.81 8.13
C PHE A 121 -11.15 -15.82 7.20
#